data_AF-A0AAX4HDA7-F1
#
_entry.id   AF-A0AAX4HDA7-F1
#
_cell.length_a   1.000
_cell.length_b   1.000
_cell.length_c   1.000
_cell.angle_alpha   90.00
_cell.angle_beta   90.00
_cell.angle_gamma   90.00
#
_symmetry.space_group_name_H-M   'P 1'
#
loop_
_entity.id
_entity.type
_entity.pdbx_description
1 polymer ?
#
loop_
_entity_poly.entity_id
_entity_poly.type
_entity_poly.pdbx_seq_one_letter_code
_entity_poly.pdbx_strand_id
1 'polypeptide(L)'
;MDSDEEFVDNGSGKELREHLLSPEPDGTSKRTRSKVAITSLKGANGGYSWEDEYQRPWEIVNNKAEGEQSLVYLVQQMIEARKKKILKNPTTPFQRGIIRTLIVIIDGSLTMLEKDLRPTRFGAMLNLLGEFVDEFFDQNPISQIGIVMMRNGVAQVVSEVSGLPEHHKDRIRGLKARQHGRIEPKGDPSLQNALELARSLLGSNFGDPSLGSSKNSKEILIIFGALFTSDPGDIHQTIGALAKEDIKVKIIGLSAQVAICQEIVAKTNFLSSSQTRSLGLSRHYGVIMNDAHFKELLMDCVEPLAVTKESPEAKVEDTQGVPVIKMGFPLKHSISSTTTNGLVNPNFPALCACHPTRGSKDLMEPVSVIQNQNPSQSPGATIGYVCPQCHSRVCQLPIVCPVCGIMLILSTHLARSYHHLVPLMEYIEVPVSAQYDSSHCYGCLLQFPNGSEDTLKGASSRYRCKKCSQDFCIDCDVFVHETLHNCPGCESIPR
;
A
#
# COMPACT_ATOMS: atom_id res chain seq x y z
N MET A 1 24.11 50.04 -27.40
CA MET A 1 24.67 50.40 -28.71
C MET A 1 24.51 49.15 -29.55
N ASP A 2 23.26 48.85 -29.91
CA ASP A 2 22.59 49.28 -31.17
C ASP A 2 23.02 48.30 -32.27
N SER A 3 22.18 47.68 -33.08
CA SER A 3 20.82 47.95 -33.52
C SER A 3 20.27 46.68 -34.18
N ASP A 4 18.95 46.51 -34.15
CA ASP A 4 18.16 45.66 -35.05
C ASP A 4 18.44 45.97 -36.53
N GLU A 5 18.24 45.00 -37.44
CA GLU A 5 17.54 45.20 -38.74
C GLU A 5 17.00 43.86 -39.30
N GLU A 6 15.70 43.87 -39.60
CA GLU A 6 14.93 42.86 -40.34
C GLU A 6 15.33 42.81 -41.82
N PHE A 7 15.25 41.63 -42.46
CA PHE A 7 15.18 41.52 -43.93
C PHE A 7 14.03 40.60 -44.35
N VAL A 8 13.24 41.11 -45.28
CA VAL A 8 11.91 40.65 -45.72
C VAL A 8 12.01 39.47 -46.68
N ASP A 9 11.18 38.43 -46.48
CA ASP A 9 10.99 37.30 -47.38
C ASP A 9 9.99 37.66 -48.51
N ASN A 10 10.47 37.59 -49.74
CA ASN A 10 9.67 37.73 -50.96
C ASN A 10 10.28 36.79 -52.00
N GLY A 11 9.64 35.65 -52.27
CA GLY A 11 10.20 34.65 -53.18
C GLY A 11 9.28 33.50 -53.56
N SER A 12 8.42 33.76 -54.54
CA SER A 12 7.64 32.81 -55.33
C SER A 12 8.39 31.51 -55.73
N GLY A 13 7.74 30.36 -55.57
CA GLY A 13 8.19 29.09 -56.14
C GLY A 13 7.04 28.10 -56.30
N LYS A 14 6.34 28.19 -57.44
CA LYS A 14 5.32 27.24 -57.90
C LYS A 14 5.90 26.36 -59.00
N GLU A 15 5.36 25.14 -59.05
CA GLU A 15 5.26 24.21 -60.18
C GLU A 15 6.45 23.30 -60.53
N LEU A 16 6.14 22.00 -60.48
CA LEU A 16 6.31 20.95 -61.49
C LEU A 16 5.97 19.63 -60.76
N ARG A 17 5.15 18.67 -61.21
CA ARG A 17 4.67 18.31 -62.55
C ARG A 17 3.85 17.02 -62.33
N GLU A 18 2.61 16.91 -62.80
CA GLU A 18 2.01 15.58 -63.02
C GLU A 18 1.06 15.60 -64.21
N HIS A 19 1.31 14.63 -65.10
CA HIS A 19 0.89 14.60 -66.49
C HIS A 19 -0.51 14.00 -66.67
N LEU A 20 -1.18 14.56 -67.67
CA LEU A 20 -2.47 14.22 -68.25
C LEU A 20 -2.54 12.78 -68.80
N LEU A 21 -3.64 12.09 -68.53
CA LEU A 21 -4.20 11.03 -69.38
C LEU A 21 -5.73 11.14 -69.37
N SER A 22 -6.30 11.61 -70.47
CA SER A 22 -7.74 11.61 -70.77
C SER A 22 -8.01 10.72 -71.99
N PRO A 23 -8.98 9.80 -71.97
CA PRO A 23 -9.46 9.14 -73.18
C PRO A 23 -10.64 9.89 -73.81
N GLU A 24 -10.62 9.93 -75.15
CA GLU A 24 -11.53 10.57 -76.10
C GLU A 24 -13.01 10.09 -76.04
N PRO A 25 -13.96 10.89 -76.60
CA PRO A 25 -15.38 10.57 -76.65
C PRO A 25 -15.81 10.02 -78.03
N ASP A 26 -16.25 8.76 -78.11
CA ASP A 26 -17.42 8.34 -78.92
C ASP A 26 -17.56 6.82 -78.99
N GLY A 27 -18.76 6.32 -78.66
CA GLY A 27 -19.07 4.88 -78.71
C GLY A 27 -20.31 4.52 -77.90
N THR A 28 -21.49 4.94 -78.36
CA THR A 28 -22.78 4.51 -77.80
C THR A 28 -23.04 3.02 -78.07
N SER A 29 -23.34 2.25 -77.02
CA SER A 29 -24.42 1.25 -77.10
C SER A 29 -25.03 0.96 -75.73
N LYS A 30 -26.36 1.03 -75.72
CA LYS A 30 -27.26 1.00 -74.56
C LYS A 30 -27.30 -0.42 -73.96
N ARG A 31 -27.02 -0.53 -72.66
CA ARG A 31 -27.58 -1.62 -71.84
C ARG A 31 -28.17 -1.06 -70.55
N THR A 32 -29.49 -1.17 -70.51
CA THR A 32 -30.37 -0.95 -69.37
C THR A 32 -29.94 -1.79 -68.17
N ARG A 33 -29.57 -1.13 -67.09
CA ARG A 33 -29.67 -1.72 -65.75
C ARG A 33 -30.03 -0.61 -64.76
N SER A 34 -31.18 -0.79 -64.13
CA SER A 34 -31.82 0.11 -63.18
C SER A 34 -30.86 0.59 -62.10
N LYS A 35 -30.66 1.92 -62.00
CA LYS A 35 -30.11 2.56 -60.81
C LYS A 35 -31.18 2.50 -59.71
N VAL A 36 -31.16 1.46 -58.90
CA VAL A 36 -31.72 1.55 -57.55
C VAL A 36 -30.74 2.43 -56.77
N ALA A 37 -31.14 3.65 -56.45
CA ALA A 37 -30.37 4.52 -55.58
C ALA A 37 -30.36 3.90 -54.18
N ILE A 38 -29.19 3.38 -53.76
CA ILE A 38 -28.98 2.99 -52.37
C ILE A 38 -28.90 4.30 -51.56
N THR A 39 -30.04 4.76 -51.06
CA THR A 39 -30.15 5.92 -50.17
C THR A 39 -29.77 5.61 -48.72
N SER A 40 -29.32 4.39 -48.43
CA SER A 40 -28.99 3.91 -47.08
C SER A 40 -27.56 4.25 -46.59
N LEU A 41 -26.83 5.12 -47.29
CA LEU A 41 -25.42 5.42 -46.98
C LEU A 41 -25.16 6.90 -46.65
N LYS A 42 -26.17 7.77 -46.61
CA LYS A 42 -25.99 9.20 -46.30
C LYS A 42 -26.26 9.49 -44.82
N GLY A 43 -25.26 10.02 -44.12
CA GLY A 43 -25.38 10.59 -42.77
C GLY A 43 -26.18 11.89 -42.75
N ALA A 44 -26.46 12.41 -41.55
CA ALA A 44 -27.35 13.56 -41.34
C ALA A 44 -26.82 14.85 -41.99
N ASN A 45 -25.51 14.92 -42.23
CA ASN A 45 -24.84 16.04 -42.90
C ASN A 45 -24.63 15.84 -44.41
N GLY A 46 -25.21 14.80 -45.01
CA GLY A 46 -25.14 14.56 -46.45
C GLY A 46 -23.86 13.89 -46.97
N GLY A 47 -22.89 13.58 -46.09
CA GLY A 47 -21.72 12.72 -46.36
C GLY A 47 -22.03 11.22 -46.21
N TYR A 48 -21.05 10.35 -46.48
CA TYR A 48 -21.18 8.92 -46.25
C TYR A 48 -21.28 8.63 -44.73
N SER A 49 -21.99 7.57 -44.29
CA SER A 49 -22.20 7.32 -42.85
C SER A 49 -20.92 7.14 -42.03
N TRP A 50 -19.78 6.80 -42.67
CA TRP A 50 -18.46 6.72 -42.03
C TRP A 50 -17.71 8.05 -42.01
N GLU A 51 -18.15 9.06 -42.77
CA GLU A 51 -17.65 10.43 -42.70
C GLU A 51 -18.30 11.22 -41.55
N ASP A 52 -19.47 10.80 -41.07
CA ASP A 52 -20.23 11.43 -39.98
C ASP A 52 -19.84 10.90 -38.58
N GLU A 53 -18.83 10.02 -38.47
CA GLU A 53 -18.55 9.22 -37.27
C GLU A 53 -17.12 9.39 -36.71
N TYR A 54 -16.63 10.64 -36.66
CA TYR A 54 -15.52 10.98 -35.76
C TYR A 54 -15.84 12.26 -34.97
N GLN A 55 -16.94 12.22 -34.22
CA GLN A 55 -17.14 13.18 -33.15
C GLN A 55 -16.04 12.98 -32.11
N ARG A 56 -15.33 14.05 -31.79
CA ARG A 56 -14.27 13.96 -30.79
C ARG A 56 -14.95 13.65 -29.45
N PRO A 57 -14.49 12.65 -28.68
CA PRO A 57 -15.18 12.24 -27.46
C PRO A 57 -15.46 13.38 -26.46
N TRP A 58 -14.64 14.43 -26.45
CA TRP A 58 -14.83 15.62 -25.61
C TRP A 58 -15.92 16.59 -26.08
N GLU A 59 -16.33 16.53 -27.35
CA GLU A 59 -17.44 17.34 -27.89
C GLU A 59 -18.81 16.80 -27.44
N ILE A 60 -18.88 15.51 -27.14
CA ILE A 60 -20.07 14.84 -26.59
C ILE A 60 -20.24 15.14 -25.10
N VAL A 61 -19.13 15.31 -24.38
CA VAL A 61 -19.13 15.59 -22.92
C VAL A 61 -19.58 17.01 -22.61
N ASN A 62 -19.27 18.00 -23.47
CA ASN A 62 -19.64 19.40 -23.24
C ASN A 62 -21.13 19.71 -23.44
N ASN A 63 -21.88 18.85 -24.15
CA ASN A 63 -23.22 19.18 -24.63
C ASN A 63 -24.39 18.52 -23.85
N LYS A 64 -24.12 17.86 -22.73
CA LYS A 64 -25.19 17.38 -21.82
C LYS A 64 -25.27 18.29 -20.59
N ALA A 65 -26.08 19.33 -20.74
CA ALA A 65 -26.86 20.06 -19.74
C ALA A 65 -26.24 20.31 -18.34
N GLU A 66 -26.06 21.61 -18.06
CA GLU A 66 -26.00 22.25 -16.74
C GLU A 66 -24.81 21.92 -15.83
N GLY A 67 -23.91 22.90 -15.68
CA GLY A 67 -22.76 22.87 -14.78
C GLY A 67 -23.09 22.62 -13.30
N GLU A 68 -24.36 22.71 -12.89
CA GLU A 68 -24.81 22.36 -11.54
C GLU A 68 -25.00 20.85 -11.34
N GLN A 69 -25.51 20.12 -12.33
CA GLN A 69 -25.70 18.66 -12.24
C GLN A 69 -24.36 17.91 -12.28
N SER A 70 -23.36 18.48 -12.97
CA SER A 70 -21.99 17.96 -12.99
C SER A 70 -21.31 18.02 -11.61
N LEU A 71 -21.47 19.13 -10.87
CA LEU A 71 -20.90 19.26 -9.53
C LEU A 71 -21.59 18.36 -8.51
N VAL A 72 -22.92 18.26 -8.55
CA VAL A 72 -23.68 17.34 -7.68
C VAL A 72 -23.26 15.89 -7.94
N TYR A 73 -23.08 15.51 -9.20
CA TYR A 73 -22.61 14.18 -9.57
C TYR A 73 -21.18 13.90 -9.08
N LEU A 74 -20.25 14.87 -9.20
CA LEU A 74 -18.88 14.73 -8.68
C LEU A 74 -18.85 14.60 -7.16
N VAL A 75 -19.67 15.38 -6.44
CA VAL A 75 -19.80 15.29 -4.98
C VAL A 75 -20.39 13.94 -4.58
N GLN A 76 -21.42 13.48 -5.28
CA GLN A 76 -22.01 12.15 -5.06
C GLN A 76 -20.98 11.04 -5.29
N GLN A 77 -20.18 11.12 -6.35
CA GLN A 77 -19.07 10.19 -6.60
C GLN A 77 -18.00 10.22 -5.49
N MET A 78 -17.67 11.40 -4.97
CA MET A 78 -16.73 11.51 -3.84
C MET A 78 -17.30 10.87 -2.57
N ILE A 79 -18.60 11.08 -2.29
CA ILE A 79 -19.28 10.46 -1.15
C ILE A 79 -19.36 8.94 -1.31
N GLU A 80 -19.72 8.45 -2.49
CA GLU A 80 -19.76 7.02 -2.81
C GLU A 80 -18.37 6.38 -2.72
N ALA A 81 -17.33 7.06 -3.18
CA ALA A 81 -15.95 6.59 -3.05
C ALA A 81 -15.51 6.49 -1.57
N ARG A 82 -15.89 7.46 -0.73
CA ARG A 82 -15.65 7.42 0.72
C ARG A 82 -16.46 6.30 1.40
N LYS A 83 -17.75 6.16 1.08
CA LYS A 83 -18.59 5.04 1.56
C LYS A 83 -18.00 3.68 1.17
N LYS A 84 -17.50 3.54 -0.06
CA LYS A 84 -16.86 2.31 -0.55
C LYS A 84 -15.58 1.98 0.21
N LYS A 85 -14.85 2.96 0.75
CA LYS A 85 -13.69 2.71 1.63
C LYS A 85 -14.13 2.18 2.99
N ILE A 86 -15.18 2.75 3.58
CA ILE A 86 -15.71 2.29 4.88
C ILE A 86 -16.27 0.87 4.76
N LEU A 87 -17.03 0.58 3.70
CA LEU A 87 -17.62 -0.75 3.45
C LEU A 87 -16.59 -1.85 3.13
N LYS A 88 -15.35 -1.49 2.79
CA LYS A 88 -14.28 -2.48 2.52
C LYS A 88 -13.83 -3.21 3.78
N ASN A 89 -14.01 -2.61 4.96
CA ASN A 89 -13.52 -3.16 6.20
C ASN A 89 -14.61 -4.01 6.84
N PRO A 90 -14.52 -5.36 6.80
CA PRO A 90 -15.56 -6.20 7.34
C PRO A 90 -15.66 -5.96 8.86
N THR A 91 -16.82 -5.48 9.29
CA THR A 91 -17.17 -5.24 10.71
C THR A 91 -17.18 -6.52 11.56
N THR A 92 -17.06 -7.68 10.94
CA THR A 92 -16.99 -8.97 11.63
C THR A 92 -15.61 -9.17 12.26
N PRO A 93 -15.52 -9.34 13.59
CA PRO A 93 -14.25 -9.62 14.24
C PRO A 93 -13.74 -10.99 13.78
N PHE A 94 -12.55 -11.00 13.18
CA PHE A 94 -11.84 -12.21 12.81
C PHE A 94 -10.63 -12.39 13.71
N GLN A 95 -10.21 -13.64 13.91
CA GLN A 95 -8.90 -13.91 14.46
C GLN A 95 -7.84 -13.45 13.45
N ARG A 96 -6.92 -12.59 13.88
CA ARG A 96 -5.86 -12.02 13.03
C ARG A 96 -4.48 -12.29 13.65
N GLY A 97 -3.47 -12.48 12.81
CA GLY A 97 -2.07 -12.54 13.23
C GLY A 97 -1.52 -11.14 13.45
N ILE A 98 -1.41 -10.69 14.71
CA ILE A 98 -0.94 -9.32 15.03
C ILE A 98 0.58 -9.20 14.89
N ILE A 99 1.31 -10.25 15.29
CA ILE A 99 2.76 -10.33 15.10
C ILE A 99 2.98 -10.86 13.70
N ARG A 100 3.50 -10.00 12.82
CA ARG A 100 3.71 -10.31 11.41
C ARG A 100 5.18 -10.18 11.06
N THR A 101 5.64 -11.04 10.18
CA THR A 101 6.90 -10.83 9.46
C THR A 101 6.62 -10.82 7.98
N LEU A 102 6.76 -9.63 7.39
CA LEU A 102 6.48 -9.36 6.00
C LEU A 102 7.78 -9.24 5.22
N ILE A 103 8.01 -10.10 4.23
CA ILE A 103 9.08 -9.93 3.27
C ILE A 103 8.51 -9.29 2.00
N VAL A 104 8.97 -8.09 1.69
CA VAL A 104 8.61 -7.39 0.46
C VAL A 104 9.64 -7.73 -0.61
N ILE A 105 9.20 -8.42 -1.67
CA ILE A 105 10.00 -8.73 -2.84
C ILE A 105 9.67 -7.71 -3.93
N ILE A 106 10.67 -6.94 -4.34
CA ILE A 106 10.54 -5.94 -5.40
C ILE A 106 11.18 -6.41 -6.70
N ASP A 107 10.48 -6.15 -7.82
CA ASP A 107 11.03 -6.33 -9.15
C ASP A 107 12.02 -5.21 -9.49
N GLY A 108 13.24 -5.61 -9.84
CA GLY A 108 14.33 -4.75 -10.30
C GLY A 108 14.85 -5.18 -11.68
N SER A 109 13.98 -5.74 -12.52
CA SER A 109 14.26 -6.12 -13.91
C SER A 109 14.16 -4.94 -14.88
N LEU A 110 14.56 -5.15 -16.14
CA LEU A 110 14.53 -4.12 -17.19
C LEU A 110 13.13 -3.55 -17.46
N THR A 111 12.07 -4.33 -17.24
CA THR A 111 10.66 -3.90 -17.45
C THR A 111 10.27 -2.75 -16.51
N MET A 112 10.98 -2.60 -15.39
CA MET A 112 10.72 -1.57 -14.38
C MET A 112 11.27 -0.20 -14.78
N LEU A 113 12.04 -0.11 -15.85
CA LEU A 113 12.47 1.16 -16.46
C LEU A 113 11.40 1.81 -17.33
N GLU A 114 10.32 1.09 -17.66
CA GLU A 114 9.22 1.62 -18.46
C GLU A 114 8.53 2.80 -17.76
N LYS A 115 8.03 3.74 -18.56
CA LYS A 115 7.43 5.01 -18.11
C LYS A 115 5.91 4.96 -18.03
N ASP A 116 5.37 3.79 -17.68
CA ASP A 116 3.95 3.57 -17.47
C ASP A 116 3.45 4.36 -16.23
N LEU A 117 4.19 4.23 -15.13
CA LEU A 117 4.10 5.11 -13.96
C LEU A 117 5.17 6.20 -14.04
N ARG A 118 4.92 7.34 -13.38
CA ARG A 118 5.83 8.50 -13.39
C ARG A 118 6.76 8.50 -12.16
N PRO A 119 8.08 8.72 -12.31
CA PRO A 119 8.83 8.92 -13.56
C PRO A 119 9.08 7.61 -14.33
N THR A 120 9.30 6.50 -13.62
CA THR A 120 9.38 5.13 -14.13
C THR A 120 8.61 4.22 -13.18
N ARG A 121 8.25 3.00 -13.60
CA ARG A 121 7.64 1.98 -12.73
C ARG A 121 8.45 1.77 -11.45
N PHE A 122 9.78 1.63 -11.58
CA PHE A 122 10.67 1.49 -10.44
C PHE A 122 10.66 2.71 -9.51
N GLY A 123 10.73 3.92 -10.07
CA GLY A 123 10.72 5.15 -9.28
C GLY A 123 9.41 5.36 -8.52
N ALA A 124 8.28 5.09 -9.16
CA ALA A 124 6.95 5.16 -8.54
C ALA A 124 6.80 4.12 -7.42
N MET A 125 7.19 2.87 -7.69
CA MET A 125 7.18 1.78 -6.71
C MET A 125 7.99 2.13 -5.46
N LEU A 126 9.20 2.67 -5.59
CA LEU A 126 10.03 3.01 -4.42
C LEU A 126 9.42 4.14 -3.58
N ASN A 127 8.75 5.12 -4.20
CA ASN A 127 8.08 6.19 -3.45
C ASN A 127 6.90 5.63 -2.64
N LEU A 128 6.03 4.86 -3.31
CA LEU A 128 4.88 4.23 -2.67
C LEU A 128 5.30 3.22 -1.60
N LEU A 129 6.41 2.50 -1.81
CA LEU A 129 6.96 1.59 -0.81
C LEU A 129 7.46 2.35 0.43
N GLY A 130 8.03 3.54 0.27
CA GLY A 130 8.41 4.40 1.39
C GLY A 130 7.21 4.81 2.25
N GLU A 131 6.12 5.24 1.60
CA GLU A 131 4.85 5.55 2.28
C GLU A 131 4.24 4.31 2.95
N PHE A 132 4.29 3.15 2.28
CA PHE A 132 3.83 1.88 2.84
C PHE A 132 4.60 1.48 4.09
N VAL A 133 5.92 1.67 4.13
CA VAL A 133 6.73 1.35 5.33
C VAL A 133 6.30 2.21 6.52
N ASP A 134 6.08 3.51 6.32
CA ASP A 134 5.62 4.40 7.37
C ASP A 134 4.23 3.98 7.89
N GLU A 135 3.26 3.76 7.00
CA GLU A 135 1.91 3.34 7.37
C GLU A 135 1.89 1.93 8.00
N PHE A 136 2.68 1.00 7.49
CA PHE A 136 2.76 -0.36 8.00
C PHE A 136 3.23 -0.39 9.45
N PHE A 137 4.33 0.31 9.76
CA PHE A 137 4.84 0.39 11.13
C PHE A 137 4.01 1.32 12.02
N ASP A 138 3.28 2.26 11.44
CA ASP A 138 2.29 3.01 12.20
C ASP A 138 1.21 2.05 12.70
N GLN A 139 0.51 1.31 11.85
CA GLN A 139 -0.56 0.40 12.28
C GLN A 139 -0.08 -0.88 12.99
N ASN A 140 1.10 -1.39 12.61
CA ASN A 140 1.67 -2.65 13.08
C ASN A 140 3.05 -2.45 13.72
N PRO A 141 3.15 -1.81 14.91
CA PRO A 141 4.44 -1.49 15.51
C PRO A 141 5.28 -2.72 15.87
N ILE A 142 4.65 -3.84 16.25
CA ILE A 142 5.35 -5.06 16.69
C ILE A 142 5.79 -5.98 15.53
N SER A 143 5.42 -5.62 14.30
CA SER A 143 5.73 -6.40 13.11
C SER A 143 7.15 -6.13 12.60
N GLN A 144 7.62 -6.97 11.70
CA GLN A 144 8.94 -6.83 11.08
C GLN A 144 8.80 -6.83 9.56
N ILE A 145 9.63 -6.02 8.89
CA ILE A 145 9.74 -5.99 7.43
C ILE A 145 11.15 -6.45 7.03
N GLY A 146 11.26 -7.18 5.92
CA GLY A 146 12.50 -7.33 5.15
C GLY A 146 12.26 -6.98 3.69
N ILE A 147 13.28 -6.47 2.98
CA ILE A 147 13.16 -6.09 1.57
C ILE A 147 14.18 -6.88 0.74
N VAL A 148 13.67 -7.60 -0.27
CA VAL A 148 14.44 -8.39 -1.24
C VAL A 148 14.19 -7.84 -2.64
N MET A 149 15.22 -7.78 -3.47
CA MET A 149 15.12 -7.29 -4.84
C MET A 149 15.56 -8.37 -5.84
N MET A 150 14.76 -8.55 -6.89
CA MET A 150 15.09 -9.41 -8.02
C MET A 150 15.81 -8.60 -9.09
N ARG A 151 17.06 -8.96 -9.41
CA ARG A 151 17.85 -8.27 -10.43
C ARG A 151 18.88 -9.19 -11.05
N ASN A 152 19.10 -9.10 -12.36
CA ASN A 152 20.08 -9.92 -13.10
C ASN A 152 19.89 -11.44 -12.87
N GLY A 153 18.65 -11.93 -12.79
CA GLY A 153 18.33 -13.33 -12.55
C GLY A 153 18.66 -13.83 -11.13
N VAL A 154 19.02 -12.94 -10.20
CA VAL A 154 19.32 -13.29 -8.81
C VAL A 154 18.47 -12.48 -7.83
N ALA A 155 18.27 -13.02 -6.63
CA ALA A 155 17.63 -12.32 -5.52
C ALA A 155 18.69 -11.76 -4.56
N GLN A 156 18.54 -10.49 -4.19
CA GLN A 156 19.47 -9.79 -3.29
C GLN A 156 18.71 -9.17 -2.12
N VAL A 157 19.22 -9.34 -0.90
CA VAL A 157 18.68 -8.65 0.27
C VAL A 157 19.07 -7.17 0.21
N VAL A 158 18.08 -6.29 0.15
CA VAL A 158 18.26 -4.85 0.19
C VAL A 158 18.24 -4.36 1.63
N SER A 159 17.28 -4.88 2.41
CA SER A 159 17.11 -4.56 3.82
C SER A 159 16.85 -5.84 4.60
N GLU A 160 17.65 -6.05 5.64
CA GLU A 160 17.49 -7.17 6.57
C GLU A 160 16.18 -7.05 7.37
N VAL A 161 15.67 -8.19 7.84
CA VAL A 161 14.43 -8.26 8.61
C VAL A 161 14.62 -7.47 9.90
N SER A 162 13.88 -6.38 10.03
CA SER A 162 13.99 -5.46 11.17
C SER A 162 12.68 -4.72 11.42
N GLY A 163 12.45 -4.35 12.67
CA GLY A 163 11.30 -3.55 13.12
C GLY A 163 11.53 -2.04 13.08
N LEU A 164 12.59 -1.57 12.41
CA LEU A 164 13.00 -0.16 12.40
C LEU A 164 12.61 0.50 11.06
N PRO A 165 11.63 1.43 11.04
CA PRO A 165 11.19 2.08 9.79
C PRO A 165 12.31 2.82 9.05
N GLU A 166 13.12 3.59 9.79
CA GLU A 166 14.17 4.42 9.20
C GLU A 166 15.26 3.58 8.51
N HIS A 167 15.57 2.39 9.05
CA HIS A 167 16.51 1.47 8.40
C HIS A 167 16.04 1.09 6.98
N HIS A 168 14.76 0.73 6.83
CA HIS A 168 14.19 0.39 5.53
C HIS A 168 14.14 1.60 4.59
N LYS A 169 13.74 2.77 5.10
CA LYS A 169 13.64 4.01 4.32
C LYS A 169 14.98 4.48 3.80
N ASP A 170 16.04 4.39 4.61
CA ASP A 170 17.38 4.75 4.17
C ASP A 170 17.90 3.80 3.08
N ARG A 171 17.57 2.51 3.16
CA ARG A 171 17.86 1.56 2.06
C ARG A 171 17.09 1.90 0.79
N ILE A 172 15.80 2.21 0.88
CA ILE A 172 14.96 2.63 -0.25
C ILE A 172 15.48 3.94 -0.87
N ARG A 173 15.83 4.94 -0.05
CA ARG A 173 16.45 6.19 -0.50
C ARG A 173 17.80 5.92 -1.18
N GLY A 174 18.58 4.99 -0.64
CA GLY A 174 19.82 4.51 -1.24
C GLY A 174 19.63 3.89 -2.62
N LEU A 175 18.56 3.12 -2.84
CA LEU A 175 18.19 2.61 -4.16
C LEU A 175 17.86 3.76 -5.12
N LYS A 176 17.08 4.74 -4.67
CA LYS A 176 16.68 5.91 -5.47
C LYS A 176 17.86 6.79 -5.86
N ALA A 177 18.74 7.12 -4.91
CA ALA A 177 19.90 7.99 -5.14
C ALA A 177 20.94 7.34 -6.08
N ARG A 178 21.04 6.01 -6.10
CA ARG A 178 22.00 5.26 -6.93
C ARG A 178 21.45 4.80 -8.28
N GLN A 179 20.27 5.30 -8.68
CA GLN A 179 19.63 4.97 -9.96
C GLN A 179 20.53 5.28 -11.16
N HIS A 180 21.31 6.36 -11.13
CA HIS A 180 22.15 6.78 -12.26
C HIS A 180 23.54 6.11 -12.36
N GLY A 181 23.76 4.93 -11.77
CA GLY A 181 25.05 4.25 -12.03
C GLY A 181 25.34 2.90 -11.37
N ARG A 182 24.68 2.50 -10.28
CA ARG A 182 24.96 1.19 -9.64
C ARG A 182 23.75 0.30 -9.42
N ILE A 183 22.59 0.87 -9.09
CA ILE A 183 21.40 0.10 -8.70
C ILE A 183 20.21 0.50 -9.59
N GLU A 184 20.47 0.51 -10.89
CA GLU A 184 19.42 0.60 -11.90
C GLU A 184 18.80 -0.80 -12.12
N PRO A 185 17.48 -0.89 -12.33
CA PRO A 185 16.81 -2.13 -12.71
C PRO A 185 17.42 -2.72 -13.98
N LYS A 186 17.93 -3.95 -13.90
CA LYS A 186 18.65 -4.63 -15.00
C LYS A 186 18.45 -6.15 -14.97
N GLY A 187 18.61 -6.75 -16.15
CA GLY A 187 18.38 -8.16 -16.39
C GLY A 187 16.94 -8.59 -16.10
N ASP A 188 16.78 -9.87 -15.80
CA ASP A 188 15.50 -10.52 -15.63
C ASP A 188 15.18 -10.77 -14.16
N PRO A 189 13.89 -10.89 -13.78
CA PRO A 189 13.51 -11.26 -12.42
C PRO A 189 13.61 -12.78 -12.23
N SER A 190 13.83 -13.21 -10.98
CA SER A 190 13.82 -14.63 -10.59
C SER A 190 12.99 -14.81 -9.31
N LEU A 191 11.77 -15.33 -9.49
CA LEU A 191 10.84 -15.61 -8.40
C LEU A 191 11.32 -16.75 -7.51
N GLN A 192 11.87 -17.81 -8.06
CA GLN A 192 12.34 -18.97 -7.30
C GLN A 192 13.42 -18.56 -6.28
N ASN A 193 14.46 -17.88 -6.76
CA ASN A 193 15.56 -17.41 -5.90
C ASN A 193 15.05 -16.45 -4.82
N ALA A 194 14.09 -15.57 -5.17
CA ALA A 194 13.54 -14.62 -4.23
C ALA A 194 12.66 -15.30 -3.15
N LEU A 195 11.86 -16.29 -3.54
CA LEU A 195 11.03 -17.07 -2.62
C LEU A 195 11.87 -17.95 -1.69
N GLU A 196 12.94 -18.58 -2.19
CA GLU A 196 13.85 -19.37 -1.35
C GLU A 196 14.62 -18.49 -0.36
N LEU A 197 15.09 -17.32 -0.79
CA LEU A 197 15.72 -16.34 0.08
C LEU A 197 14.72 -15.81 1.13
N ALA A 198 13.50 -15.46 0.72
CA ALA A 198 12.45 -15.02 1.66
C ALA A 198 12.11 -16.10 2.69
N ARG A 199 12.00 -17.38 2.27
CA ARG A 199 11.81 -18.52 3.17
C ARG A 199 12.93 -18.63 4.19
N SER A 200 14.18 -18.44 3.77
CA SER A 200 15.34 -18.46 4.68
C SER A 200 15.31 -17.33 5.72
N LEU A 201 14.87 -16.12 5.32
CA LEU A 201 14.73 -14.96 6.20
C LEU A 201 13.58 -15.13 7.20
N LEU A 202 12.48 -15.75 6.77
CA LEU A 202 11.34 -16.07 7.64
C LEU A 202 11.66 -17.19 8.64
N GLY A 203 12.54 -18.13 8.27
CA GLY A 203 12.94 -19.25 9.14
C GLY A 203 14.06 -18.94 10.14
N SER A 204 15.01 -18.06 9.79
CA SER A 204 16.25 -17.85 10.57
C SER A 204 16.13 -16.85 11.73
N ASN A 205 15.22 -15.87 11.64
CA ASN A 205 15.12 -14.78 12.63
C ASN A 205 14.34 -15.14 13.90
N PHE A 206 13.72 -16.32 13.94
CA PHE A 206 12.95 -16.79 15.10
C PHE A 206 13.68 -17.99 15.70
N GLY A 207 14.52 -17.70 16.69
CA GLY A 207 15.43 -18.65 17.33
C GLY A 207 14.74 -19.89 17.93
N ASP A 208 15.58 -20.91 18.11
CA ASP A 208 15.37 -22.22 18.74
C ASP A 208 13.90 -22.68 18.93
N PRO A 209 13.45 -23.73 18.19
CA PRO A 209 12.15 -24.39 18.38
C PRO A 209 11.85 -24.81 19.83
N SER A 210 12.88 -24.91 20.69
CA SER A 210 12.75 -25.25 22.11
C SER A 210 12.15 -24.11 22.96
N LEU A 211 12.22 -22.85 22.52
CA LEU A 211 11.65 -21.69 23.21
C LEU A 211 10.24 -21.37 22.70
N GLY A 212 9.37 -22.38 22.70
CA GLY A 212 7.92 -22.22 22.64
C GLY A 212 7.39 -21.44 21.44
N SER A 213 7.32 -22.11 20.28
CA SER A 213 6.34 -21.88 19.21
C SER A 213 5.87 -20.42 19.05
N SER A 214 6.74 -19.57 18.51
CA SER A 214 6.37 -18.19 18.19
C SER A 214 5.38 -18.19 17.03
N LYS A 215 4.07 -18.17 17.35
CA LYS A 215 2.98 -17.92 16.39
C LYS A 215 3.14 -16.50 15.83
N ASN A 216 3.80 -16.42 14.68
CA ASN A 216 4.05 -15.21 13.92
C ASN A 216 3.59 -15.46 12.49
N SER A 217 2.77 -14.57 11.94
CA SER A 217 2.32 -14.72 10.56
C SER A 217 3.49 -14.47 9.62
N LYS A 218 3.77 -15.47 8.77
CA LYS A 218 4.80 -15.38 7.75
C LYS A 218 4.17 -14.93 6.45
N GLU A 219 4.54 -13.75 6.00
CA GLU A 219 3.91 -13.10 4.86
C GLU A 219 4.96 -12.68 3.83
N ILE A 220 4.64 -12.88 2.55
CA ILE A 220 5.46 -12.40 1.43
C ILE A 220 4.57 -11.52 0.56
N LEU A 221 5.01 -10.29 0.32
CA LEU A 221 4.41 -9.37 -0.64
C LEU A 221 5.32 -9.25 -1.85
N ILE A 222 4.86 -9.66 -3.03
CA ILE A 222 5.62 -9.56 -4.28
C ILE A 222 5.06 -8.43 -5.12
N ILE A 223 5.87 -7.44 -5.44
CA ILE A 223 5.55 -6.41 -6.43
C ILE A 223 6.22 -6.83 -7.74
N PHE A 224 5.42 -7.35 -8.67
CA PHE A 224 5.91 -8.03 -9.88
C PHE A 224 5.58 -7.21 -11.12
N GLY A 225 6.62 -6.71 -11.81
CA GLY A 225 6.48 -5.85 -12.97
C GLY A 225 6.57 -6.57 -14.29
N ALA A 226 7.48 -7.53 -14.39
CA ALA A 226 7.62 -8.35 -15.58
C ALA A 226 6.40 -9.26 -15.82
N LEU A 227 6.29 -9.78 -17.04
CA LEU A 227 5.30 -10.78 -17.42
C LEU A 227 5.88 -12.21 -17.47
N PHE A 228 7.17 -12.34 -17.16
CA PHE A 228 7.91 -13.59 -17.16
C PHE A 228 8.91 -13.60 -16.00
N THR A 229 9.37 -14.78 -15.64
CA THR A 229 10.41 -15.02 -14.62
C THR A 229 11.48 -15.93 -15.21
N SER A 230 12.73 -15.73 -14.81
CA SER A 230 13.88 -16.54 -15.22
C SER A 230 14.38 -17.30 -13.99
N ASP A 231 13.94 -18.53 -13.85
CA ASP A 231 14.20 -19.37 -12.67
C ASP A 231 15.09 -20.57 -13.03
N PRO A 232 16.01 -20.97 -12.14
CA PRO A 232 16.97 -22.05 -12.42
C PRO A 232 16.36 -23.45 -12.41
N GLY A 233 15.24 -23.66 -11.70
CA GLY A 233 14.60 -24.96 -11.52
C GLY A 233 13.07 -24.89 -11.56
N ASP A 234 12.45 -25.96 -11.05
CA ASP A 234 10.99 -26.07 -11.01
C ASP A 234 10.40 -25.29 -9.82
N ILE A 235 9.81 -24.13 -10.11
CA ILE A 235 9.16 -23.26 -9.12
C ILE A 235 8.02 -23.96 -8.38
N HIS A 236 7.35 -24.97 -8.96
CA HIS A 236 6.23 -25.64 -8.30
C HIS A 236 6.65 -26.39 -7.04
N GLN A 237 7.90 -26.84 -6.97
CA GLN A 237 8.48 -27.44 -5.76
C GLN A 237 8.65 -26.39 -4.65
N THR A 238 9.14 -25.21 -4.99
CA THR A 238 9.26 -24.08 -4.07
C THR A 238 7.89 -23.65 -3.55
N ILE A 239 6.87 -23.61 -4.42
CA ILE A 239 5.48 -23.34 -4.02
C ILE A 239 4.96 -24.39 -3.03
N GLY A 240 5.22 -25.67 -3.29
CA GLY A 240 4.87 -26.75 -2.37
C GLY A 240 5.54 -26.62 -1.00
N ALA A 241 6.80 -26.19 -0.98
CA ALA A 241 7.52 -25.94 0.25
C ALA A 241 6.98 -24.74 1.04
N LEU A 242 6.63 -23.63 0.37
CA LEU A 242 6.00 -22.47 1.02
C LEU A 242 4.65 -22.84 1.67
N ALA A 243 3.82 -23.62 0.96
CA ALA A 243 2.54 -24.09 1.50
C ALA A 243 2.72 -25.03 2.70
N LYS A 244 3.78 -25.85 2.71
CA LYS A 244 4.12 -26.74 3.83
C LYS A 244 4.56 -25.97 5.08
N GLU A 245 5.20 -24.81 4.90
CA GLU A 245 5.70 -23.97 6.00
C GLU A 245 4.71 -22.87 6.46
N ASP A 246 3.48 -22.92 5.94
CA ASP A 246 2.38 -21.96 6.15
C ASP A 246 2.79 -20.49 5.88
N ILE A 247 3.48 -20.27 4.76
CA ILE A 247 3.88 -18.93 4.31
C ILE A 247 2.82 -18.38 3.35
N LYS A 248 2.17 -17.28 3.73
CA LYS A 248 1.15 -16.62 2.90
C LYS A 248 1.79 -15.67 1.90
N VAL A 249 1.40 -15.77 0.63
CA VAL A 249 1.93 -14.90 -0.43
C VAL A 249 0.82 -14.04 -1.02
N LYS A 250 1.08 -12.74 -1.12
CA LYS A 250 0.27 -11.74 -1.83
C LYS A 250 1.10 -11.15 -2.97
N ILE A 251 0.49 -10.99 -4.13
CA ILE A 251 1.18 -10.49 -5.32
C ILE A 251 0.45 -9.25 -5.84
N ILE A 252 1.21 -8.23 -6.23
CA ILE A 252 0.72 -7.06 -6.96
C ILE A 252 1.42 -7.07 -8.32
N GLY A 253 0.66 -7.33 -9.38
CA GLY A 253 1.16 -7.30 -10.75
C GLY A 253 1.06 -5.90 -11.35
N LEU A 254 2.12 -5.39 -12.01
CA LEU A 254 2.06 -4.05 -12.61
C LEU A 254 1.25 -3.96 -13.91
N SER A 255 1.23 -5.00 -14.74
CA SER A 255 0.62 -4.91 -16.07
C SER A 255 -0.48 -5.94 -16.32
N ALA A 256 -0.19 -7.21 -16.06
CA ALA A 256 -1.15 -8.27 -16.30
C ALA A 256 -1.03 -9.38 -15.26
N GLN A 257 -1.98 -10.32 -15.32
CA GLN A 257 -1.94 -11.52 -14.51
C GLN A 257 -1.04 -12.58 -15.14
N VAL A 258 -0.15 -13.16 -14.34
CA VAL A 258 0.72 -14.27 -14.74
C VAL A 258 0.22 -15.57 -14.09
N ALA A 259 0.08 -16.63 -14.88
CA ALA A 259 -0.51 -17.90 -14.42
C ALA A 259 0.25 -18.51 -13.22
N ILE A 260 1.58 -18.46 -13.23
CA ILE A 260 2.41 -18.94 -12.12
C ILE A 260 2.15 -18.13 -10.84
N CYS A 261 2.01 -16.81 -10.93
CA CYS A 261 1.66 -15.96 -9.79
C CYS A 261 0.28 -16.31 -9.22
N GLN A 262 -0.70 -16.61 -10.08
CA GLN A 262 -2.02 -17.08 -9.62
C GLN A 262 -1.91 -18.41 -8.87
N GLU A 263 -1.07 -19.33 -9.33
CA GLU A 263 -0.85 -20.62 -8.68
C GLU A 263 -0.15 -20.47 -7.32
N ILE A 264 0.89 -19.63 -7.24
CA ILE A 264 1.58 -19.30 -5.97
C ILE A 264 0.56 -18.85 -4.94
N VAL A 265 -0.27 -17.87 -5.29
CA VAL A 265 -1.28 -17.29 -4.40
C VAL A 265 -2.35 -18.32 -4.02
N ALA A 266 -2.84 -19.11 -4.99
CA ALA A 266 -3.86 -20.11 -4.75
C ALA A 266 -3.40 -21.21 -3.79
N LYS A 267 -2.16 -21.70 -3.96
CA LYS A 267 -1.60 -22.77 -3.11
C LYS A 267 -1.25 -22.28 -1.71
N THR A 268 -0.65 -21.09 -1.58
CA THR A 268 -0.18 -20.54 -0.30
C THR A 268 -1.29 -20.02 0.60
N ASN A 269 -2.44 -19.63 0.03
CA ASN A 269 -3.61 -19.18 0.79
C ASN A 269 -4.70 -20.25 0.94
N PHE A 270 -4.37 -21.52 0.66
CA PHE A 270 -5.28 -22.68 0.78
C PHE A 270 -6.62 -22.50 0.02
N LEU A 271 -6.58 -21.90 -1.17
CA LEU A 271 -7.77 -21.67 -1.98
C LEU A 271 -8.15 -22.95 -2.76
N SER A 272 -8.73 -23.94 -2.06
CA SER A 272 -9.03 -25.27 -2.61
C SER A 272 -10.41 -25.41 -3.25
N SER A 273 -11.40 -24.58 -2.90
CA SER A 273 -12.76 -24.70 -3.46
C SER A 273 -12.96 -23.86 -4.73
N SER A 274 -13.56 -24.48 -5.76
CA SER A 274 -13.73 -23.90 -7.11
C SER A 274 -14.54 -22.59 -7.11
N GLN A 275 -15.56 -22.47 -6.24
CA GLN A 275 -16.39 -21.25 -6.14
C GLN A 275 -15.70 -20.11 -5.39
N THR A 276 -14.82 -20.41 -4.41
CA THR A 276 -14.08 -19.38 -3.66
C THR A 276 -12.75 -19.00 -4.31
N ARG A 277 -12.32 -19.73 -5.34
CA ARG A 277 -11.03 -19.50 -6.02
C ARG A 277 -10.98 -18.13 -6.70
N SER A 278 -12.00 -17.73 -7.45
CA SER A 278 -12.00 -16.45 -8.19
C SER A 278 -12.08 -15.24 -7.26
N LEU A 279 -12.97 -15.29 -6.26
CA LEU A 279 -13.15 -14.19 -5.30
C LEU A 279 -11.96 -14.09 -4.32
N GLY A 280 -11.46 -15.22 -3.84
CA GLY A 280 -10.30 -15.29 -2.95
C GLY A 280 -8.98 -14.94 -3.63
N LEU A 281 -8.83 -15.28 -4.91
CA LEU A 281 -7.64 -14.91 -5.70
C LEU A 281 -7.57 -13.39 -5.89
N SER A 282 -8.69 -12.75 -6.21
CA SER A 282 -8.73 -11.28 -6.39
C SER A 282 -8.28 -10.49 -5.15
N ARG A 283 -8.41 -11.05 -3.95
CA ARG A 283 -7.96 -10.42 -2.70
C ARG A 283 -6.44 -10.48 -2.52
N HIS A 284 -5.81 -11.54 -3.01
CA HIS A 284 -4.39 -11.81 -2.79
C HIS A 284 -3.53 -11.61 -4.04
N TYR A 285 -4.17 -11.45 -5.22
CA TYR A 285 -3.51 -11.07 -6.46
C TYR A 285 -4.23 -9.87 -7.09
N GLY A 286 -3.66 -8.69 -6.90
CA GLY A 286 -4.14 -7.45 -7.51
C GLY A 286 -3.32 -7.08 -8.75
N VAL A 287 -3.99 -6.56 -9.78
CA VAL A 287 -3.31 -5.91 -10.93
C VAL A 287 -3.60 -4.43 -10.87
N ILE A 288 -2.56 -3.61 -10.97
CA ILE A 288 -2.71 -2.16 -10.93
C ILE A 288 -3.33 -1.63 -12.22
N MET A 289 -4.08 -0.55 -12.08
CA MET A 289 -4.73 0.15 -13.20
C MET A 289 -4.18 1.57 -13.35
N ASN A 290 -3.88 2.20 -12.22
CA ASN A 290 -3.29 3.53 -12.11
C ASN A 290 -2.50 3.62 -10.79
N ASP A 291 -1.81 4.74 -10.60
CA ASP A 291 -1.01 5.01 -9.41
C ASP A 291 -1.83 4.98 -8.10
N ALA A 292 -3.05 5.51 -8.14
CA ALA A 292 -3.96 5.50 -6.99
C ALA A 292 -4.39 4.07 -6.59
N HIS A 293 -4.69 3.21 -7.57
CA HIS A 293 -5.01 1.81 -7.34
C HIS A 293 -3.80 1.03 -6.83
N PHE A 294 -2.59 1.37 -7.30
CA PHE A 294 -1.37 0.77 -6.76
C PHE A 294 -1.19 1.11 -5.28
N LYS A 295 -1.36 2.38 -4.91
CA LYS A 295 -1.36 2.80 -3.50
C LYS A 295 -2.42 2.06 -2.70
N GLU A 296 -3.64 1.93 -3.22
CA GLU A 296 -4.72 1.20 -2.56
C GLU A 296 -4.36 -0.27 -2.28
N LEU A 297 -3.82 -0.99 -3.27
CA LEU A 297 -3.42 -2.39 -3.11
C LEU A 297 -2.28 -2.57 -2.09
N LEU A 298 -1.34 -1.62 -2.03
CA LEU A 298 -0.29 -1.60 -1.02
C LEU A 298 -0.86 -1.35 0.38
N MET A 299 -1.76 -0.38 0.53
CA MET A 299 -2.37 -0.07 1.82
C MET A 299 -3.29 -1.19 2.32
N ASP A 300 -3.93 -1.95 1.43
CA ASP A 300 -4.66 -3.18 1.81
C ASP A 300 -3.73 -4.27 2.38
N CYS A 301 -2.40 -4.18 2.17
CA CYS A 301 -1.44 -5.07 2.83
C CYS A 301 -1.08 -4.63 4.26
N VAL A 302 -1.43 -3.41 4.66
CA VAL A 302 -1.19 -2.90 6.03
C VAL A 302 -2.07 -3.60 7.03
N GLU A 303 -3.30 -3.98 6.66
CA GLU A 303 -4.17 -4.72 7.55
C GLU A 303 -3.68 -6.17 7.76
N PRO A 304 -3.66 -6.67 9.00
CA PRO A 304 -3.27 -8.06 9.28
C PRO A 304 -4.27 -9.03 8.64
N LEU A 305 -3.75 -10.08 8.01
CA LEU A 305 -4.59 -11.11 7.39
C LEU A 305 -5.39 -11.90 8.44
N ALA A 306 -6.62 -12.26 8.08
CA ALA A 306 -7.43 -13.16 8.89
C ALA A 306 -6.84 -14.59 8.85
N VAL A 307 -6.90 -15.28 10.00
CA VAL A 307 -6.56 -16.70 10.09
C VAL A 307 -7.70 -17.49 9.44
N THR A 308 -7.37 -18.28 8.42
CA THR A 308 -8.34 -19.12 7.72
C THR A 308 -8.56 -20.40 8.53
N LYS A 309 -9.83 -20.79 8.78
CA LYS A 309 -10.15 -22.00 9.55
C LYS A 309 -9.57 -23.30 8.95
N GLU A 310 -9.29 -23.28 7.65
CA GLU A 310 -8.70 -24.42 6.93
C GLU A 310 -7.18 -24.52 7.09
N SER A 311 -6.52 -23.48 7.60
CA SER A 311 -5.07 -23.49 7.79
C SER A 311 -4.66 -24.58 8.79
N PRO A 312 -3.46 -25.17 8.62
CA PRO A 312 -2.95 -26.15 9.57
C PRO A 312 -2.87 -25.56 10.98
N GLU A 313 -2.55 -24.26 11.11
CA GLU A 313 -2.55 -23.52 12.37
C GLU A 313 -3.91 -23.55 13.08
N ALA A 314 -5.00 -23.26 12.37
CA ALA A 314 -6.35 -23.24 12.98
C ALA A 314 -6.75 -24.62 13.52
N LYS A 315 -6.39 -25.70 12.79
CA LYS A 315 -6.68 -27.07 13.22
C LYS A 315 -5.89 -27.48 14.47
N VAL A 316 -4.66 -27.01 14.60
CA VAL A 316 -3.84 -27.26 15.81
C VAL A 316 -4.38 -26.45 16.99
N GLU A 317 -4.78 -25.21 16.77
CA GLU A 317 -5.32 -24.32 17.79
C GLU A 317 -6.63 -24.82 18.40
N ASP A 318 -7.52 -25.42 17.60
CA ASP A 318 -8.75 -26.04 18.11
C ASP A 318 -8.46 -27.17 19.11
N THR A 319 -7.28 -27.80 19.04
CA THR A 319 -6.90 -28.94 19.89
C THR A 319 -5.98 -28.57 21.06
N GLN A 320 -5.03 -27.65 20.86
CA GLN A 320 -3.98 -27.31 21.84
C GLN A 320 -4.10 -25.89 22.42
N GLY A 321 -5.07 -25.11 21.94
CA GLY A 321 -5.22 -23.70 22.30
C GLY A 321 -4.20 -22.80 21.60
N VAL A 322 -4.33 -21.49 21.80
CA VAL A 322 -3.44 -20.49 21.21
C VAL A 322 -2.15 -20.40 22.06
N PRO A 323 -0.95 -20.56 21.46
CA PRO A 323 0.30 -20.44 22.21
C PRO A 323 0.50 -19.02 22.74
N VAL A 324 0.92 -18.91 24.00
CA VAL A 324 1.17 -17.63 24.66
C VAL A 324 2.64 -17.26 24.53
N ILE A 325 2.93 -16.08 24.00
CA ILE A 325 4.29 -15.58 23.82
C ILE A 325 4.69 -14.74 25.03
N LYS A 326 5.86 -15.02 25.59
CA LYS A 326 6.45 -14.22 26.67
C LYS A 326 7.02 -12.91 26.10
N MET A 327 6.52 -11.78 26.58
CA MET A 327 6.99 -10.44 26.20
C MET A 327 7.57 -9.69 27.41
N GLY A 328 8.50 -8.77 27.16
CA GLY A 328 9.10 -7.90 28.16
C GLY A 328 8.64 -6.46 28.02
N PHE A 329 8.14 -5.86 29.11
CA PHE A 329 7.86 -4.42 29.18
C PHE A 329 9.05 -3.72 29.86
N PRO A 330 9.92 -3.05 29.09
CA PRO A 330 11.12 -2.47 29.65
C PRO A 330 10.82 -1.12 30.32
N LEU A 331 11.63 -0.80 31.33
CA LEU A 331 11.56 0.49 32.00
C LEU A 331 12.38 1.52 31.23
N LYS A 332 11.83 2.74 31.13
CA LYS A 332 12.53 3.89 30.57
C LYS A 332 13.68 4.27 31.50
N HIS A 333 14.89 4.34 30.95
CA HIS A 333 16.10 4.74 31.64
C HIS A 333 16.65 6.02 31.02
N SER A 334 16.64 7.11 31.79
CA SER A 334 17.28 8.35 31.38
C SER A 334 18.77 8.26 31.70
N ILE A 335 19.61 8.37 30.66
CA ILE A 335 21.05 8.45 30.83
C ILE A 335 21.39 9.92 31.12
N SER A 336 21.71 10.23 32.37
CA SER A 336 22.27 11.54 32.75
C SER A 336 23.76 11.40 33.03
N SER A 337 24.56 12.29 32.43
CA SER A 337 26.01 12.39 32.66
C SER A 337 26.33 12.86 34.08
N THR A 338 25.42 13.63 34.68
CA THR A 338 25.53 14.16 36.03
C THR A 338 24.42 13.61 36.93
N THR A 339 24.78 13.31 38.17
CA THR A 339 23.83 13.03 39.24
C THR A 339 23.19 14.34 39.72
N THR A 340 22.11 14.27 40.51
CA THR A 340 21.45 15.45 41.11
C THR A 340 22.40 16.32 41.93
N ASN A 341 23.54 15.77 42.34
CA ASN A 341 24.56 16.45 43.14
C ASN A 341 25.74 16.98 42.29
N GLY A 342 25.61 17.02 40.97
CA GLY A 342 26.65 17.53 40.06
C GLY A 342 27.87 16.63 39.87
N LEU A 343 27.91 15.47 40.53
CA LEU A 343 28.95 14.46 40.33
C LEU A 343 28.69 13.64 39.06
N VAL A 344 29.75 13.21 38.39
CA VAL A 344 29.67 12.31 37.23
C VAL A 344 28.99 11.00 37.64
N ASN A 345 27.96 10.61 36.89
CA ASN A 345 27.23 9.38 37.17
C ASN A 345 28.14 8.16 36.97
N PRO A 346 28.32 7.26 37.96
CA PRO A 346 29.16 6.08 37.80
C PRO A 346 28.66 5.11 36.70
N ASN A 347 27.40 5.24 36.29
CA ASN A 347 26.81 4.48 35.18
C ASN A 347 27.03 5.14 33.81
N PHE A 348 27.86 6.17 33.72
CA PHE A 348 28.26 6.83 32.48
C PHE A 348 29.72 6.47 32.13
N PRO A 349 30.02 6.03 30.90
CA PRO A 349 29.11 5.87 29.75
C PRO A 349 28.22 4.62 29.84
N ALA A 350 26.97 4.74 29.40
CA ALA A 350 26.06 3.61 29.32
C ALA A 350 26.18 2.93 27.95
N LEU A 351 26.49 1.63 27.93
CA LEU A 351 26.58 0.84 26.70
C LEU A 351 25.20 0.39 26.23
N CYS A 352 24.97 0.43 24.92
CA CYS A 352 23.77 -0.10 24.28
C CYS A 352 24.06 -1.50 23.73
N ALA A 353 23.21 -2.47 24.06
CA ALA A 353 23.33 -3.84 23.56
C ALA A 353 22.89 -3.99 22.09
N CYS A 354 22.15 -3.04 21.53
CA CYS A 354 21.72 -3.07 20.12
C CYS A 354 22.87 -2.75 19.16
N HIS A 355 23.82 -1.93 19.62
CA HIS A 355 25.04 -1.61 18.90
C HIS A 355 26.19 -2.10 19.77
N PRO A 356 26.41 -3.43 19.86
CA PRO A 356 27.69 -3.89 20.35
C PRO A 356 28.69 -3.22 19.43
N THR A 357 29.56 -2.40 19.98
CA THR A 357 30.58 -1.70 19.20
C THR A 357 31.33 -2.77 18.41
N ARG A 358 30.96 -2.97 17.14
CA ARG A 358 31.81 -3.64 16.16
C ARG A 358 33.13 -2.92 16.31
N GLY A 359 34.16 -3.66 16.73
CA GLY A 359 35.35 -3.08 17.36
C GLY A 359 35.75 -1.81 16.64
N SER A 360 35.91 -0.70 17.36
CA SER A 360 36.10 0.64 16.78
C SER A 360 37.35 0.77 15.87
N LYS A 361 38.08 -0.33 15.68
CA LYS A 361 39.17 -0.48 14.71
C LYS A 361 38.67 -0.51 13.26
N ASP A 362 37.48 -1.06 12.97
CA ASP A 362 37.05 -1.29 11.58
C ASP A 362 36.35 -0.08 10.94
N LEU A 363 35.79 0.84 11.75
CA LEU A 363 35.02 1.98 11.22
C LEU A 363 35.80 3.29 11.17
N MET A 364 36.88 3.48 11.95
CA MET A 364 37.59 4.78 12.07
C MET A 364 36.67 6.01 12.18
N GLU A 365 35.41 5.83 12.59
CA GLU A 365 34.51 6.94 12.85
C GLU A 365 34.83 7.43 14.26
N PRO A 366 35.23 8.70 14.41
CA PRO A 366 35.44 9.26 15.73
C PRO A 366 34.11 9.23 16.48
N VAL A 367 34.05 8.47 17.58
CA VAL A 367 32.98 8.65 18.57
C VAL A 367 33.18 10.04 19.14
N SER A 368 32.44 11.02 18.61
CA SER A 368 32.45 12.39 19.10
C SER A 368 31.85 12.38 20.50
N VAL A 369 32.73 12.35 21.51
CA VAL A 369 32.33 12.71 22.86
C VAL A 369 32.00 14.20 22.79
N ILE A 370 30.72 14.53 22.68
CA ILE A 370 30.24 15.91 22.65
C ILE A 370 30.47 16.48 24.05
N GLN A 371 31.67 17.03 24.30
CA GLN A 371 32.05 17.57 25.60
C GLN A 371 31.55 19.00 25.83
N ASN A 372 30.94 19.67 24.85
CA ASN A 372 30.38 21.01 25.03
C ASN A 372 29.21 21.24 24.05
N GLN A 373 27.98 21.25 24.57
CA GLN A 373 26.86 21.89 23.88
C GLN A 373 26.50 23.18 24.60
N ASN A 374 26.35 24.25 23.81
CA ASN A 374 25.67 25.46 24.22
C ASN A 374 24.31 25.11 24.86
N PRO A 375 23.91 25.76 25.97
CA PRO A 375 22.69 25.44 26.71
C PRO A 375 21.37 25.74 25.96
N SER A 376 21.43 26.18 24.70
CA SER A 376 20.28 26.48 23.84
C SER A 376 19.89 25.37 22.87
N GLN A 377 20.64 24.26 22.82
CA GLN A 377 20.18 22.99 22.24
C GLN A 377 20.09 22.00 23.39
N SER A 378 18.87 21.62 23.77
CA SER A 378 18.66 20.61 24.80
C SER A 378 19.46 19.36 24.42
N PRO A 379 20.39 18.87 25.27
CA PRO A 379 21.01 17.59 25.03
C PRO A 379 19.88 16.60 25.13
N GLY A 380 19.41 16.09 23.99
CA GLY A 380 18.33 15.11 23.96
C GLY A 380 18.78 13.96 24.84
N ALA A 381 18.22 13.86 26.06
CA ALA A 381 18.54 12.81 26.99
C ALA A 381 18.40 11.50 26.20
N THR A 382 19.49 10.79 25.97
CA THR A 382 19.44 9.55 25.22
C THR A 382 18.62 8.58 26.06
N ILE A 383 17.35 8.42 25.67
CA ILE A 383 16.41 7.55 26.35
C ILE A 383 16.84 6.14 26.00
N GLY A 384 17.29 5.39 27.01
CA GLY A 384 17.50 3.96 26.92
C GLY A 384 16.34 3.20 27.54
N TYR A 385 16.20 1.94 27.21
CA TYR A 385 15.25 1.03 27.82
C TYR A 385 16.00 -0.14 28.44
N VAL A 386 15.55 -0.61 29.60
CA VAL A 386 16.19 -1.73 30.31
C VAL A 386 15.32 -2.97 30.17
N CYS A 387 15.91 -4.04 29.62
CA CYS A 387 15.25 -5.33 29.51
C CYS A 387 14.90 -5.90 30.90
N PRO A 388 13.67 -6.36 31.15
CA PRO A 388 13.29 -6.89 32.47
C PRO A 388 13.90 -8.25 32.78
N GLN A 389 14.38 -9.01 31.78
CA GLN A 389 14.91 -10.37 31.99
C GLN A 389 16.44 -10.43 32.15
N CYS A 390 17.19 -9.71 31.31
CA CYS A 390 18.66 -9.72 31.36
C CYS A 390 19.28 -8.37 31.74
N HIS A 391 18.44 -7.35 32.01
CA HIS A 391 18.88 -5.99 32.35
C HIS A 391 19.79 -5.31 31.28
N SER A 392 19.86 -5.87 30.08
CA SER A 392 20.55 -5.24 28.94
C SER A 392 19.85 -3.94 28.56
N ARG A 393 20.63 -2.92 28.19
CA ARG A 393 20.12 -1.62 27.74
C ARG A 393 19.94 -1.62 26.23
N VAL A 394 18.79 -1.15 25.76
CA VAL A 394 18.46 -1.02 24.33
C VAL A 394 18.10 0.43 24.00
N CYS A 395 18.40 0.88 22.78
CA CYS A 395 18.16 2.26 22.35
C CYS A 395 16.72 2.51 21.87
N GLN A 396 16.07 1.50 21.30
CA GLN A 396 14.78 1.65 20.64
C GLN A 396 13.88 0.45 20.91
N LEU A 397 12.58 0.71 20.85
CA LEU A 397 11.51 -0.28 20.92
C LEU A 397 10.57 -0.07 19.72
N PRO A 398 9.88 -1.12 19.27
CA PRO A 398 9.98 -2.50 19.73
C PRO A 398 11.18 -3.25 19.12
N ILE A 399 11.81 -4.14 19.89
CA ILE A 399 12.96 -4.93 19.41
C ILE A 399 13.01 -6.28 20.14
N VAL A 400 13.53 -7.31 19.46
CA VAL A 400 13.94 -8.56 20.12
C VAL A 400 15.23 -8.29 20.90
N CYS A 401 15.25 -8.60 22.19
CA CYS A 401 16.40 -8.36 23.04
C CYS A 401 17.62 -9.17 22.53
N PRO A 402 18.74 -8.51 22.17
CA PRO A 402 19.91 -9.21 21.59
C PRO A 402 20.62 -10.14 22.57
N VAL A 403 20.35 -10.03 23.87
CA VAL A 403 21.00 -10.83 24.92
C VAL A 403 20.16 -12.04 25.33
N CYS A 404 18.85 -11.85 25.54
CA CYS A 404 17.96 -12.91 26.07
C CYS A 404 16.83 -13.35 25.13
N GLY A 405 16.71 -12.75 23.94
CA GLY A 405 15.78 -13.18 22.91
C GLY A 405 14.30 -12.85 23.14
N ILE A 406 13.91 -12.25 24.27
CA ILE A 406 12.50 -11.85 24.47
C ILE A 406 12.16 -10.60 23.67
N MET A 407 10.92 -10.50 23.18
CA MET A 407 10.43 -9.29 22.53
C MET A 407 10.19 -8.18 23.55
N LEU A 408 10.82 -7.02 23.35
CA LEU A 408 10.68 -5.84 24.19
C LEU A 408 9.69 -4.86 23.54
N ILE A 409 8.61 -4.55 24.25
CA ILE A 409 7.52 -3.71 23.75
C ILE A 409 6.99 -2.78 24.83
N LEU A 410 6.32 -1.70 24.42
CA LEU A 410 5.53 -0.85 25.31
C LEU A 410 4.05 -1.20 25.18
N SER A 411 3.26 -0.89 26.21
CA SER A 411 1.80 -1.03 26.17
C SER A 411 1.16 -0.21 25.04
N THR A 412 1.74 0.93 24.69
CA THR A 412 1.31 1.78 23.58
C THR A 412 1.42 1.09 22.22
N HIS A 413 2.40 0.22 22.02
CA HIS A 413 2.55 -0.54 20.77
C HIS A 413 1.43 -1.56 20.59
N LEU A 414 1.04 -2.25 21.67
CA LEU A 414 -0.09 -3.18 21.63
C LEU A 414 -1.43 -2.46 21.46
N ALA A 415 -1.61 -1.35 22.18
CA ALA A 415 -2.84 -0.56 22.10
C ALA A 415 -3.10 -0.07 20.67
N ARG A 416 -2.04 0.24 19.92
CA ARG A 416 -2.17 0.69 18.55
C ARG A 416 -2.72 -0.38 17.62
N SER A 417 -2.33 -1.63 17.75
CA SER A 417 -2.86 -2.72 16.91
C SER A 417 -4.23 -3.25 17.36
N TYR A 418 -4.79 -2.74 18.47
CA TYR A 418 -6.05 -3.21 19.04
C TYR A 418 -7.26 -2.97 18.13
N HIS A 419 -7.25 -1.90 17.34
CA HIS A 419 -8.35 -1.56 16.43
C HIS A 419 -8.58 -2.63 15.34
N HIS A 420 -7.57 -3.44 15.00
CA HIS A 420 -7.72 -4.58 14.10
C HIS A 420 -8.48 -5.75 14.73
N LEU A 421 -8.45 -5.90 16.06
CA LEU A 421 -9.12 -6.98 16.79
C LEU A 421 -10.59 -6.67 17.05
N VAL A 422 -10.87 -5.41 17.37
CA VAL A 422 -12.22 -4.93 17.67
C VAL A 422 -12.52 -3.78 16.72
N PRO A 423 -12.86 -4.07 15.45
CA PRO A 423 -13.23 -3.04 14.51
C PRO A 423 -14.50 -2.34 14.97
N LEU A 424 -14.58 -1.03 14.68
CA LEU A 424 -15.80 -0.28 14.91
C LEU A 424 -16.90 -0.76 13.94
N MET A 425 -18.13 -0.83 14.43
CA MET A 425 -19.27 -1.13 13.57
C MET A 425 -19.64 0.08 12.73
N GLU A 426 -19.90 -0.16 11.45
CA GLU A 426 -20.42 0.83 10.50
C GLU A 426 -21.65 1.56 11.05
N TYR A 427 -21.68 2.87 10.86
CA TYR A 427 -22.85 3.68 11.13
C TYR A 427 -23.90 3.48 10.03
N ILE A 428 -25.17 3.42 10.41
CA ILE A 428 -26.26 3.25 9.47
C ILE A 428 -26.72 4.62 8.98
N GLU A 429 -26.85 4.77 7.67
CA GLU A 429 -27.48 5.97 7.09
C GLU A 429 -28.95 6.06 7.53
N VAL A 430 -29.32 7.17 8.14
CA VAL A 430 -30.71 7.43 8.56
C VAL A 430 -31.55 7.72 7.32
N PRO A 431 -32.69 7.07 7.08
CA PRO A 431 -33.52 7.39 5.91
C PRO A 431 -34.07 8.82 5.98
N VAL A 432 -34.39 9.40 4.83
CA VAL A 432 -34.97 10.74 4.77
C VAL A 432 -36.36 10.74 5.43
N SER A 433 -36.55 11.63 6.41
CA SER A 433 -37.81 11.82 7.12
C SER A 433 -38.15 13.30 7.26
N ALA A 434 -39.45 13.61 7.42
CA ALA A 434 -39.93 14.98 7.63
C ALA A 434 -39.49 15.56 8.99
N GLN A 435 -39.23 14.69 9.97
CA GLN A 435 -38.77 15.05 11.30
C GLN A 435 -37.62 14.14 11.70
N TYR A 436 -36.56 14.73 12.28
CA TYR A 436 -35.39 14.01 12.78
C TYR A 436 -35.25 14.26 14.29
N ASP A 437 -34.71 13.28 15.00
CA ASP A 437 -34.46 13.38 16.46
C ASP A 437 -33.32 14.36 16.77
N SER A 438 -32.33 14.45 15.87
CA SER A 438 -31.12 15.26 16.03
C SER A 438 -31.05 16.41 15.01
N SER A 439 -30.73 17.60 15.52
CA SER A 439 -30.49 18.80 14.72
C SER A 439 -29.01 19.06 14.44
N HIS A 440 -28.12 18.49 15.25
CA HIS A 440 -26.67 18.70 15.16
C HIS A 440 -25.92 17.35 15.22
N CYS A 441 -24.78 17.29 14.56
CA CYS A 441 -23.84 16.19 14.65
C CYS A 441 -23.28 16.08 16.07
N TYR A 442 -23.28 14.89 16.66
CA TYR A 442 -22.76 14.67 18.01
C TYR A 442 -21.25 14.95 18.12
N GLY A 443 -20.48 14.68 17.05
CA GLY A 443 -19.02 14.83 17.06
C GLY A 443 -18.54 16.27 16.86
N CYS A 444 -19.02 16.94 15.81
CA CYS A 444 -18.53 18.28 15.42
C CYS A 444 -19.54 19.41 15.62
N LEU A 445 -20.75 19.11 16.12
CA LEU A 445 -21.84 20.08 16.31
C LEU A 445 -22.29 20.78 15.00
N LEU A 446 -21.96 20.22 13.85
CA LEU A 446 -22.45 20.69 12.55
C LEU A 446 -23.97 20.55 12.49
N GLN A 447 -24.67 21.62 12.15
CA GLN A 447 -26.12 21.60 11.97
C GLN A 447 -26.50 20.78 10.74
N PHE A 448 -27.42 19.83 10.91
CA PHE A 448 -27.92 19.00 9.81
C PHE A 448 -28.99 19.75 8.97
N PRO A 449 -29.12 19.45 7.67
CA PRO A 449 -30.18 20.04 6.85
C PRO A 449 -31.57 19.61 7.33
N ASN A 450 -32.51 20.54 7.36
CA ASN A 450 -33.90 20.28 7.73
C ASN A 450 -34.58 19.35 6.71
N GLY A 451 -35.46 18.47 7.16
CA GLY A 451 -36.25 17.62 6.26
C GLY A 451 -37.37 18.41 5.60
N SER A 452 -37.12 18.98 4.42
CA SER A 452 -38.17 19.53 3.55
C SER A 452 -38.53 18.53 2.44
N GLU A 453 -39.73 18.65 1.83
CA GLU A 453 -40.14 17.78 0.73
C GLU A 453 -39.21 17.86 -0.50
N ASP A 454 -38.45 18.96 -0.68
CA ASP A 454 -37.40 19.06 -1.72
C ASP A 454 -36.19 18.15 -1.46
N THR A 455 -36.04 17.63 -0.24
CA THR A 455 -34.96 16.70 0.15
C THR A 455 -35.24 15.25 -0.27
N LEU A 456 -36.42 14.96 -0.85
CA LEU A 456 -36.82 13.61 -1.29
C LEU A 456 -35.97 13.05 -2.44
N LYS A 457 -35.08 13.85 -3.03
CA LYS A 457 -34.10 13.41 -4.05
C LYS A 457 -32.66 13.28 -3.52
N GLY A 458 -32.40 13.61 -2.25
CA GLY A 458 -31.05 13.64 -1.66
C GLY A 458 -30.85 12.68 -0.50
N ALA A 459 -29.60 12.53 -0.05
CA ALA A 459 -29.24 11.77 1.14
C ALA A 459 -29.52 12.59 2.42
N SER A 460 -29.97 11.95 3.50
CA SER A 460 -30.24 12.60 4.80
C SER A 460 -28.98 13.21 5.45
N SER A 461 -27.79 12.80 4.96
CA SER A 461 -26.46 13.18 5.45
C SER A 461 -26.20 12.84 6.93
N ARG A 462 -27.03 11.97 7.51
CA ARG A 462 -26.99 11.55 8.91
C ARG A 462 -26.61 10.07 9.01
N TYR A 463 -25.62 9.77 9.85
CA TYR A 463 -25.11 8.42 10.09
C TYR A 463 -25.25 8.08 11.58
N ARG A 464 -26.04 7.06 11.89
CA ARG A 464 -26.40 6.68 13.26
C ARG A 464 -25.60 5.49 13.74
N CYS A 465 -25.02 5.61 14.93
CA CYS A 465 -24.37 4.48 15.59
C CYS A 465 -25.39 3.51 16.19
N LYS A 466 -25.25 2.21 15.93
CA LYS A 466 -26.15 1.15 16.47
C LYS A 466 -26.13 1.01 18.00
N LYS A 467 -25.04 1.42 18.66
CA LYS A 467 -24.84 1.21 20.11
C LYS A 467 -25.36 2.38 20.94
N CYS A 468 -24.92 3.59 20.64
CA CYS A 468 -25.30 4.79 21.39
C CYS A 468 -26.48 5.55 20.78
N SER A 469 -26.94 5.16 19.58
CA SER A 469 -28.03 5.81 18.83
C SER A 469 -27.81 7.30 18.54
N GLN A 470 -26.57 7.79 18.63
CA GLN A 470 -26.19 9.16 18.28
C GLN A 470 -25.94 9.31 16.78
N ASP A 471 -26.21 10.52 16.26
CA ASP A 471 -26.09 10.86 14.85
C ASP A 471 -24.81 11.66 14.55
N PHE A 472 -24.13 11.28 13.46
CA PHE A 472 -22.88 11.85 12.99
C PHE A 472 -23.00 12.31 11.53
N CYS A 473 -22.20 13.30 11.13
CA CYS A 473 -22.05 13.67 9.72
C CYS A 473 -21.05 12.74 9.00
N ILE A 474 -21.00 12.79 7.67
CA ILE A 474 -20.10 11.95 6.86
C ILE A 474 -18.61 12.16 7.21
N ASP A 475 -18.18 13.38 7.50
CA ASP A 475 -16.77 13.63 7.82
C ASP A 475 -16.40 13.08 9.19
N CYS A 476 -17.32 13.15 10.17
CA CYS A 476 -17.14 12.50 11.46
C CYS A 476 -17.16 10.97 11.33
N ASP A 477 -18.02 10.43 10.47
CA ASP A 477 -18.07 9.00 10.19
C ASP A 477 -16.74 8.50 9.61
N VAL A 478 -16.22 9.17 8.57
CA VAL A 478 -14.92 8.86 7.97
C VAL A 478 -13.79 8.98 8.99
N PHE A 479 -13.72 10.09 9.74
CA PHE A 479 -12.67 10.31 10.74
C PHE A 479 -12.69 9.25 11.85
N VAL A 480 -13.89 8.87 12.29
CA VAL A 480 -14.06 7.86 13.33
C VAL A 480 -13.63 6.47 12.83
N HIS A 481 -13.94 6.11 11.58
CA HIS A 481 -13.58 4.80 11.03
C HIS A 481 -12.12 4.70 10.54
N GLU A 482 -11.53 5.79 10.04
CA GLU A 482 -10.15 5.81 9.49
C GLU A 482 -9.07 6.17 10.52
N THR A 483 -9.36 7.02 11.51
CA THR A 483 -8.32 7.55 12.41
C THR A 483 -8.58 7.26 13.88
N LEU A 484 -9.79 7.51 14.38
CA LEU A 484 -10.08 7.39 15.81
C LEU A 484 -10.32 5.94 16.25
N HIS A 485 -10.90 5.14 15.36
CA HIS A 485 -11.34 3.75 15.53
C HIS A 485 -12.25 3.50 16.74
N ASN A 486 -12.80 4.55 17.34
CA ASN A 486 -13.67 4.50 18.52
C ASN A 486 -14.83 5.48 18.34
N CYS A 487 -16.04 5.07 18.70
CA CYS A 487 -17.21 5.96 18.65
C CYS A 487 -17.23 6.88 19.89
N PRO A 488 -17.16 8.22 19.72
CA PRO A 488 -17.20 9.16 20.85
C PRO A 488 -18.47 9.04 21.70
N GLY A 489 -19.61 8.75 21.06
CA GLY A 489 -20.88 8.59 21.76
C GLY A 489 -21.00 7.28 22.55
N CYS A 490 -20.23 6.24 22.20
CA CYS A 490 -20.19 5.01 23.00
C CYS A 490 -19.29 5.15 24.22
N GLU A 491 -18.21 5.92 24.12
CA GLU A 491 -17.26 6.15 25.21
C GLU A 491 -17.74 7.21 26.20
N SER A 492 -18.67 8.09 25.81
CA SER A 492 -19.29 9.07 26.72
C SER A 492 -20.38 8.47 27.62
N ILE A 493 -20.94 7.32 27.24
CA ILE A 493 -21.92 6.59 28.07
C ILE A 493 -21.12 5.74 29.06
N PRO A 494 -21.26 5.93 30.37
CA PRO A 494 -20.57 5.09 31.35
C PRO A 494 -21.01 3.64 31.16
N ARG A 495 -20.02 2.74 31.06
CA ARG A 495 -20.22 1.29 30.88
C ARG A 495 -20.87 0.64 32.08
#